data_AF-A0A7L4RMA9-F1
#
_entry.id   AF-A0A7L4RMA9-F1
#
_cell.length_a   1.000
_cell.length_b   1.000
_cell.length_c   1.000
_cell.angle_alpha   90.00
_cell.angle_beta   90.00
_cell.angle_gamma   90.00
#
_symmetry.space_group_name_H-M   'P 1'
#
loop_
_entity.id
_entity.type
_entity.pdbx_description
1 polymer ?
#
loop_
_entity_poly.entity_id
_entity_poly.type
_entity_poly.pdbx_seq_one_letter_code
_entity_poly.pdbx_strand_id
1 'polypeptide(L)'
;MAYGQSAVRQEGGKRILVIDLRGAPYGADIALYEQAMRDVVEKLMEVDADEVVLSEYYERIYDAEQTRWLKEIADVITRFEIDAVWSPSHIGKTSDSRLLAQRHDAILTILNMTHGDPFKAYLMLLREIKGEVAKLPVLGPEAQDDEKVYLGTLQYMREHFEKLGLIQKMKAYLSQLGEIPAGRTIYHSFFEVAIKPSFIGSRIFFTGAEGLELVDQYEVLGSRVYIYKHPDKIEYLYFINPPEYALPPEKYFLLEKTKEVVAAHRPEHVEFMNIAQARKYFKKIYVATIADLAMKNRIDLSVEEKEELATIVSRYTIGYGILELFLSDKQLTDVYIDSPLGEKPIYVVHSKYGQCQSNVIFSEEEARSVVSRFRALSGRPFDEAHPVLDFDLPDLQTRIAVIGKPLALDGIAFALRLHKDTPWTLPQFVDVNMFDAFAAGLLSYYVDA
;
A
#
# COMPACT_ATOMS: atom_id res chain seq x y z
N MET A 1 6.23 6.75 -18.64
CA MET A 1 7.55 6.48 -18.05
C MET A 1 8.15 5.30 -18.78
N ALA A 2 9.47 5.27 -18.98
CA ALA A 2 10.13 4.12 -19.60
C ALA A 2 10.21 2.98 -18.56
N TYR A 3 10.11 1.73 -19.02
CA TYR A 3 10.30 0.53 -18.20
C TYR A 3 11.59 0.63 -17.37
N GLY A 4 11.51 0.29 -16.07
CA GLY A 4 12.64 0.29 -15.15
C GLY A 4 12.94 1.63 -14.46
N GLN A 5 12.10 2.65 -14.63
CA GLN A 5 12.21 3.86 -13.81
C GLN A 5 11.85 3.57 -12.36
N SER A 6 12.73 3.95 -11.44
CA SER A 6 12.50 3.84 -10.00
C SER A 6 12.72 5.18 -9.31
N ALA A 7 11.94 5.45 -8.27
CA ALA A 7 12.03 6.66 -7.48
C ALA A 7 11.82 6.34 -6.00
N VAL A 8 12.65 6.93 -5.14
CA VAL A 8 12.42 6.91 -3.69
C VAL A 8 11.60 8.15 -3.36
N ARG A 9 10.37 7.93 -2.89
CA ARG A 9 9.49 8.99 -2.40
C ARG A 9 9.57 9.02 -0.88
N GLN A 10 9.50 10.23 -0.30
CA GLN A 10 9.22 10.37 1.12
C GLN A 10 7.74 10.61 1.27
N GLU A 11 7.06 9.70 1.95
CA GLU A 11 5.63 9.84 2.27
C GLU A 11 5.45 9.39 3.71
N GLY A 12 4.97 10.31 4.54
CA GLY A 12 4.85 10.09 5.96
C GLY A 12 6.11 9.54 6.63
N GLY A 13 7.23 10.29 6.56
CA GLY A 13 8.45 9.94 7.29
C GLY A 13 9.15 8.63 6.85
N LYS A 14 8.51 7.86 5.97
CA LYS A 14 9.00 6.62 5.37
C LYS A 14 9.53 6.90 3.97
N ARG A 15 10.56 6.15 3.61
CA ARG A 15 11.13 6.08 2.27
C ARG A 15 10.46 4.96 1.52
N ILE A 16 9.67 5.30 0.52
CA ILE A 16 8.96 4.35 -0.32
C ILE A 16 9.70 4.24 -1.64
N LEU A 17 10.26 3.06 -1.91
CA LEU A 17 10.85 2.74 -3.21
C LEU A 17 9.72 2.35 -4.18
N VAL A 18 9.44 3.22 -5.15
CA VAL A 18 8.48 2.95 -6.22
C VAL A 18 9.23 2.51 -7.47
N ILE A 19 8.92 1.34 -8.01
CA ILE A 19 9.49 0.81 -9.26
C ILE A 19 8.37 0.69 -10.30
N ASP A 20 8.54 1.37 -11.43
CA ASP A 20 7.59 1.35 -12.54
C ASP A 20 7.89 0.18 -13.49
N LEU A 21 6.97 -0.78 -13.49
CA LEU A 21 7.02 -1.98 -14.32
C LEU A 21 6.03 -1.92 -15.50
N ARG A 22 5.48 -0.75 -15.82
CA ARG A 22 4.65 -0.59 -17.03
C ARG A 22 5.45 -0.92 -18.28
N GLY A 23 4.92 -1.87 -19.07
CA GLY A 23 5.55 -2.37 -20.29
C GLY A 23 6.66 -3.41 -20.05
N ALA A 24 6.84 -3.88 -18.82
CA ALA A 24 7.71 -5.01 -18.51
C ALA A 24 7.24 -6.28 -19.24
N PRO A 25 8.16 -7.18 -19.64
CA PRO A 25 7.81 -8.47 -20.24
C PRO A 25 7.29 -9.50 -19.21
N TYR A 26 7.22 -9.12 -17.93
CA TYR A 26 6.77 -9.92 -16.80
C TYR A 26 5.89 -9.05 -15.89
N GLY A 27 5.15 -9.66 -14.96
CA GLY A 27 4.19 -8.92 -14.12
C GLY A 27 4.82 -8.29 -12.87
N ALA A 28 4.13 -7.31 -12.30
CA ALA A 28 4.60 -6.55 -11.16
C ALA A 28 4.47 -7.28 -9.80
N ASP A 29 4.92 -8.53 -9.70
CA ASP A 29 4.76 -9.43 -8.54
C ASP A 29 6.06 -10.20 -8.23
N ILE A 30 6.67 -9.95 -7.06
CA ILE A 30 7.97 -10.55 -6.69
C ILE A 30 7.85 -12.03 -6.34
N ALA A 31 6.69 -12.48 -5.86
CA ALA A 31 6.48 -13.89 -5.54
C ALA A 31 6.36 -14.71 -6.84
N LEU A 32 5.65 -14.18 -7.82
CA LEU A 32 5.42 -14.86 -9.09
C LEU A 32 6.60 -14.77 -10.07
N TYR A 33 7.22 -13.59 -10.18
CA TYR A 33 8.25 -13.33 -11.20
C TYR A 33 9.64 -13.13 -10.57
N GLU A 34 10.59 -13.98 -10.97
CA GLU A 34 12.00 -13.88 -10.56
C GLU A 34 12.61 -12.53 -10.93
N GLN A 35 12.26 -12.02 -12.12
CA GLN A 35 12.74 -10.75 -12.63
C GLN A 35 12.24 -9.56 -11.78
N ALA A 36 10.98 -9.59 -11.33
CA ALA A 36 10.45 -8.54 -10.46
C ALA A 36 11.18 -8.49 -9.11
N MET A 37 11.47 -9.66 -8.51
CA MET A 37 12.27 -9.72 -7.28
C MET A 37 13.70 -9.23 -7.50
N ARG A 38 14.33 -9.62 -8.62
CA ARG A 38 15.66 -9.15 -9.01
C ARG A 38 15.72 -7.63 -9.12
N ASP A 39 14.81 -7.01 -9.86
CA ASP A 39 14.78 -5.56 -10.05
C ASP A 39 14.61 -4.82 -8.71
N VAL A 40 13.81 -5.37 -7.77
CA VAL A 40 13.66 -4.82 -6.42
C VAL A 40 14.94 -4.96 -5.61
N VAL A 41 15.52 -6.16 -5.55
CA VAL A 41 16.73 -6.45 -4.77
C VAL A 41 17.91 -5.63 -5.27
N GLU A 42 18.14 -5.59 -6.58
CA GLU A 42 19.19 -4.78 -7.21
C GLU A 42 19.00 -3.30 -6.86
N LYS A 43 17.76 -2.79 -6.84
CA LYS A 43 17.53 -1.41 -6.45
C LYS A 43 17.75 -1.15 -4.96
N LEU A 44 17.37 -2.08 -4.09
CA LEU A 44 17.64 -2.01 -2.64
C LEU A 44 19.13 -2.15 -2.28
N MET A 45 19.98 -2.63 -3.19
CA MET A 45 21.44 -2.54 -3.01
C MET A 45 21.93 -1.08 -3.13
N GLU A 46 21.25 -0.24 -3.89
CA GLU A 46 21.64 1.15 -4.16
C GLU A 46 20.97 2.17 -3.22
N VAL A 47 19.73 1.89 -2.79
CA VAL A 47 18.93 2.82 -2.00
C VAL A 47 18.39 2.18 -0.74
N ASP A 48 18.13 3.00 0.27
CA ASP A 48 17.45 2.57 1.48
C ASP A 48 15.97 2.94 1.42
N ALA A 49 15.11 1.98 1.77
CA ALA A 49 13.67 2.11 1.67
C ALA A 49 13.02 1.33 2.81
N ASP A 50 12.01 1.95 3.41
CA ASP A 50 11.21 1.35 4.47
C ASP A 50 10.08 0.50 3.86
N GLU A 51 9.65 0.80 2.63
CA GLU A 51 8.62 0.05 1.90
C GLU A 51 8.90 0.01 0.38
N VAL A 52 8.41 -1.03 -0.30
CA VAL A 52 8.53 -1.19 -1.76
C VAL A 52 7.16 -1.20 -2.41
N VAL A 53 7.03 -0.45 -3.50
CA VAL A 53 5.83 -0.41 -4.34
C VAL A 53 6.21 -0.75 -5.77
N LEU A 54 5.63 -1.83 -6.28
CA LEU A 54 5.68 -2.14 -7.71
C LEU A 54 4.47 -1.53 -8.39
N SER A 55 4.71 -0.59 -9.30
CA SER A 55 3.68 0.16 -10.01
C SER A 55 3.53 -0.37 -11.44
N GLU A 56 2.30 -0.74 -11.81
CA GLU A 56 1.89 -1.02 -13.19
C GLU A 56 0.66 -0.16 -13.54
N TYR A 57 -0.49 -0.78 -13.80
CA TYR A 57 -1.82 -0.11 -13.81
C TYR A 57 -2.47 -0.09 -12.41
N TYR A 58 -1.81 -0.73 -11.46
CA TYR A 58 -2.15 -0.85 -10.05
C TYR A 58 -0.83 -0.94 -9.28
N GLU A 59 -0.89 -0.68 -7.99
CA GLU A 59 0.26 -0.75 -7.10
C GLU A 59 0.18 -2.04 -6.28
N ARG A 60 1.26 -2.83 -6.31
CA ARG A 60 1.53 -3.88 -5.34
C ARG A 60 2.44 -3.31 -4.26
N ILE A 61 1.94 -3.26 -3.03
CA ILE A 61 2.70 -2.70 -1.92
C ILE A 61 3.22 -3.82 -1.02
N TYR A 62 4.53 -3.80 -0.78
CA TYR A 62 5.23 -4.65 0.18
C TYR A 62 5.55 -3.82 1.41
N ASP A 63 5.06 -4.26 2.56
CA ASP A 63 5.22 -3.56 3.83
C ASP A 63 6.68 -3.53 4.32
N ALA A 64 6.87 -2.96 5.52
CA ALA A 64 8.19 -2.83 6.12
C ALA A 64 8.85 -4.18 6.51
N GLU A 65 8.07 -5.20 6.88
CA GLU A 65 8.63 -6.52 7.18
C GLU A 65 9.13 -7.20 5.91
N GLN A 66 8.29 -7.19 4.86
CA GLN A 66 8.60 -7.76 3.56
C GLN A 66 9.77 -7.02 2.89
N THR A 67 9.79 -5.70 2.96
CA THR A 67 10.88 -4.85 2.44
C THR A 67 12.18 -5.11 3.19
N ARG A 68 12.14 -5.28 4.51
CA ARG A 68 13.31 -5.66 5.31
C ARG A 68 13.91 -6.98 4.85
N TRP A 69 13.10 -8.00 4.56
CA TRP A 69 13.63 -9.27 4.02
C TRP A 69 14.35 -9.09 2.68
N LEU A 70 13.79 -8.30 1.77
CA LEU A 70 14.40 -8.01 0.48
C LEU A 70 15.70 -7.22 0.65
N LYS A 71 15.74 -6.31 1.63
CA LYS A 71 16.94 -5.54 1.99
C LYS A 71 18.04 -6.42 2.60
N GLU A 72 17.69 -7.36 3.47
CA GLU A 72 18.64 -8.35 4.01
C GLU A 72 19.28 -9.18 2.89
N ILE A 73 18.49 -9.57 1.88
CA ILE A 73 18.99 -10.28 0.68
C ILE A 73 19.98 -9.39 -0.10
N ALA A 74 19.60 -8.13 -0.36
CA ALA A 74 20.46 -7.16 -1.03
C ALA A 74 21.81 -6.99 -0.29
N ASP A 75 21.76 -6.84 1.03
CA ASP A 75 22.96 -6.66 1.86
C ASP A 75 23.87 -7.90 1.86
N VAL A 76 23.29 -9.12 1.84
CA VAL A 76 24.07 -10.36 1.71
C VAL A 76 24.76 -10.47 0.35
N ILE A 77 24.07 -10.09 -0.74
CA ILE A 77 24.67 -10.06 -2.08
C ILE A 77 25.84 -9.07 -2.10
N THR A 78 25.62 -7.82 -1.70
CA THR A 78 26.67 -6.80 -1.62
C THR A 78 27.84 -7.26 -0.75
N ARG A 79 27.57 -7.97 0.35
CA ARG A 79 28.62 -8.51 1.21
C ARG A 79 29.47 -9.56 0.50
N PHE A 80 28.85 -10.52 -0.18
CA PHE A 80 29.57 -11.53 -0.96
C PHE A 80 30.37 -10.92 -2.10
N GLU A 81 29.89 -9.83 -2.68
CA GLU A 81 30.62 -9.08 -3.70
C GLU A 81 31.87 -8.38 -3.14
N ILE A 82 31.74 -7.70 -2.00
CA ILE A 82 32.85 -7.04 -1.32
C ILE A 82 33.91 -8.06 -0.88
N ASP A 83 33.47 -9.20 -0.34
CA ASP A 83 34.38 -10.26 0.09
C ASP A 83 34.98 -11.05 -1.08
N ALA A 84 34.49 -10.82 -2.31
CA ALA A 84 34.91 -11.51 -3.53
C ALA A 84 34.98 -13.04 -3.35
N VAL A 85 33.87 -13.63 -2.89
CA VAL A 85 33.79 -15.06 -2.54
C VAL A 85 34.10 -16.01 -3.70
N TRP A 86 34.00 -15.52 -4.95
CA TRP A 86 34.38 -16.26 -6.15
C TRP A 86 35.87 -16.17 -6.50
N SER A 87 36.67 -15.37 -5.79
CA SER A 87 38.07 -15.17 -6.14
C SER A 87 38.89 -16.46 -5.97
N PRO A 88 39.99 -16.65 -6.72
CA PRO A 88 40.80 -17.86 -6.66
C PRO A 88 41.22 -18.26 -5.24
N SER A 89 41.52 -17.31 -4.35
CA SER A 89 41.92 -17.57 -2.97
C SER A 89 40.81 -18.15 -2.09
N HIS A 90 39.54 -17.94 -2.46
CA HIS A 90 38.38 -18.43 -1.73
C HIS A 90 37.84 -19.75 -2.28
N ILE A 91 38.23 -20.14 -3.50
CA ILE A 91 37.72 -21.34 -4.16
C ILE A 91 38.73 -22.49 -4.25
N GLY A 92 39.95 -22.32 -3.73
CA GLY A 92 40.94 -23.37 -3.65
C GLY A 92 42.38 -22.87 -3.58
N LYS A 93 43.31 -23.80 -3.35
CA LYS A 93 44.76 -23.65 -3.47
C LYS A 93 45.32 -24.36 -4.72
N THR A 94 44.51 -25.19 -5.38
CA THR A 94 44.90 -25.96 -6.57
C THR A 94 45.37 -25.06 -7.73
N SER A 95 46.32 -25.54 -8.52
CA SER A 95 46.71 -24.92 -9.79
C SER A 95 45.89 -25.44 -10.98
N ASP A 96 44.95 -26.37 -10.76
CA ASP A 96 44.07 -26.89 -11.81
C ASP A 96 43.00 -25.86 -12.19
N SER A 97 43.24 -25.17 -13.31
CA SER A 97 42.33 -24.16 -13.85
C SER A 97 40.93 -24.70 -14.13
N ARG A 98 40.75 -26.00 -14.44
CA ARG A 98 39.42 -26.58 -14.71
C ARG A 98 38.61 -26.70 -13.43
N LEU A 99 39.24 -27.16 -12.35
CA LEU A 99 38.57 -27.29 -11.05
C LEU A 99 38.23 -25.91 -10.47
N LEU A 100 39.14 -24.94 -10.57
CA LEU A 100 38.87 -23.57 -10.18
C LEU A 100 37.72 -22.96 -10.98
N ALA A 101 37.68 -23.15 -12.30
CA ALA A 101 36.58 -22.67 -13.14
C ALA A 101 35.23 -23.27 -12.72
N GLN A 102 35.18 -24.57 -12.44
CA GLN A 102 33.94 -25.23 -11.97
C GLN A 102 33.43 -24.63 -10.65
N ARG A 103 34.32 -24.45 -9.66
CA ARG A 103 33.96 -23.87 -8.36
C ARG A 103 33.55 -22.40 -8.47
N HIS A 104 34.25 -21.63 -9.31
CA HIS A 104 33.92 -20.25 -9.63
C HIS A 104 32.51 -20.15 -10.23
N ASP A 105 32.21 -20.97 -11.24
CA ASP A 105 30.90 -20.99 -11.90
C ASP A 105 29.78 -21.41 -10.94
N ALA A 106 30.04 -22.36 -10.03
CA ALA A 106 29.09 -22.74 -9.00
C ALA A 106 28.75 -21.57 -8.06
N ILE A 107 29.76 -20.85 -7.56
CA ILE A 107 29.54 -19.68 -6.70
C ILE A 107 28.79 -18.58 -7.45
N LEU A 108 29.21 -18.23 -8.67
CA LEU A 108 28.53 -17.20 -9.45
C LEU A 108 27.09 -17.58 -9.81
N THR A 109 26.83 -18.87 -10.06
CA THR A 109 25.46 -19.35 -10.30
C THR A 109 24.58 -19.14 -9.07
N ILE A 110 25.08 -19.48 -7.87
CA ILE A 110 24.36 -19.25 -6.61
C ILE A 110 24.14 -17.76 -6.37
N LEU A 111 25.19 -16.94 -6.53
CA LEU A 111 25.12 -15.49 -6.32
C LEU A 111 24.12 -14.85 -7.28
N ASN A 112 24.22 -15.11 -8.58
CA ASN A 112 23.30 -14.58 -9.59
C ASN A 112 21.85 -14.98 -9.33
N MET A 113 21.62 -16.21 -8.86
CA MET A 113 20.27 -16.68 -8.52
C MET A 113 19.71 -16.00 -7.28
N THR A 114 20.57 -15.55 -6.36
CA THR A 114 20.15 -14.93 -5.09
C THR A 114 19.35 -13.65 -5.31
N HIS A 115 19.63 -12.90 -6.38
CA HIS A 115 18.89 -11.67 -6.72
C HIS A 115 17.40 -11.93 -6.95
N GLY A 116 17.06 -13.03 -7.63
CA GLY A 116 15.68 -13.30 -8.04
C GLY A 116 15.02 -14.45 -7.29
N ASP A 117 15.78 -15.45 -6.86
CA ASP A 117 15.30 -16.64 -6.15
C ASP A 117 16.27 -17.05 -5.01
N PRO A 118 16.31 -16.26 -3.92
CA PRO A 118 17.21 -16.49 -2.78
C PRO A 118 16.99 -17.86 -2.13
N PHE A 119 15.75 -18.36 -2.10
CA PHE A 119 15.46 -19.66 -1.52
C PHE A 119 16.02 -20.81 -2.37
N LYS A 120 15.85 -20.76 -3.70
CA LYS A 120 16.44 -21.75 -4.60
C LYS A 120 17.97 -21.66 -4.60
N ALA A 121 18.54 -20.46 -4.54
CA ALA A 121 19.99 -20.26 -4.39
C ALA A 121 20.51 -20.93 -3.10
N TYR A 122 19.80 -20.76 -1.99
CA TYR A 122 20.12 -21.42 -0.72
C TYR A 122 20.05 -22.96 -0.81
N LEU A 123 19.02 -23.52 -1.44
CA LEU A 123 18.92 -24.97 -1.66
C LEU A 123 20.05 -25.50 -2.54
N MET A 124 20.44 -24.76 -3.58
CA MET A 124 21.58 -25.10 -4.43
C MET A 124 22.89 -25.07 -3.65
N LEU A 125 23.11 -24.06 -2.81
CA LEU A 125 24.27 -23.98 -1.91
C LEU A 125 24.35 -25.19 -0.97
N LEU A 126 23.23 -25.58 -0.34
CA LEU A 126 23.20 -26.77 0.52
C LEU A 126 23.52 -28.06 -0.25
N ARG A 127 23.03 -28.18 -1.49
CA ARG A 127 23.33 -29.32 -2.36
C ARG A 127 24.82 -29.38 -2.72
N GLU A 128 25.42 -28.23 -3.04
CA GLU A 128 26.85 -28.13 -3.35
C GLU A 128 27.69 -28.55 -2.14
N ILE A 129 27.41 -27.98 -0.95
CA ILE A 129 28.08 -28.37 0.30
C ILE A 129 27.98 -29.87 0.54
N LYS A 130 26.79 -30.45 0.39
CA LYS A 130 26.59 -31.90 0.57
C LYS A 130 27.41 -32.72 -0.43
N GLY A 131 27.50 -32.27 -1.69
CA GLY A 131 28.30 -32.89 -2.73
C GLY A 131 29.79 -32.88 -2.40
N GLU A 132 30.33 -31.71 -2.02
CA GLU A 132 31.76 -31.56 -1.70
C GLU A 132 32.15 -32.30 -0.41
N VAL A 133 31.30 -32.27 0.63
CA VAL A 133 31.52 -33.05 1.86
C VAL A 133 31.61 -34.55 1.58
N ALA A 134 30.81 -35.06 0.63
CA ALA A 134 30.84 -36.48 0.26
C ALA A 134 32.14 -36.89 -0.47
N LYS A 135 32.86 -35.95 -1.08
CA LYS A 135 34.15 -36.21 -1.75
C LYS A 135 35.32 -36.28 -0.77
N LEU A 136 35.25 -35.58 0.37
CA LEU A 136 36.36 -35.50 1.34
C LEU A 136 37.00 -36.85 1.72
N PRO A 137 36.24 -37.92 2.04
CA PRO A 137 36.83 -39.17 2.52
C PRO A 137 37.69 -39.91 1.47
N VAL A 138 37.49 -39.61 0.18
CA VAL A 138 38.14 -40.31 -0.94
C VAL A 138 39.33 -39.52 -1.52
N LEU A 139 39.55 -38.28 -1.07
CA LEU A 139 40.63 -37.41 -1.52
C LEU A 139 41.93 -37.66 -0.76
N GLY A 140 43.08 -37.45 -1.42
CA GLY A 140 44.40 -37.43 -0.77
C GLY A 140 44.62 -36.18 0.09
N PRO A 141 45.63 -36.15 0.99
CA PRO A 141 45.80 -35.08 1.98
C PRO A 141 45.88 -33.65 1.39
N GLU A 142 46.65 -33.45 0.32
CA GLU A 142 46.75 -32.13 -0.33
C GLU A 142 45.43 -31.68 -0.98
N ALA A 143 44.71 -32.63 -1.61
CA ALA A 143 43.41 -32.36 -2.21
C ALA A 143 42.33 -32.11 -1.15
N GLN A 144 42.40 -32.76 0.02
CA GLN A 144 41.52 -32.46 1.15
C GLN A 144 41.73 -31.04 1.67
N ASP A 145 42.98 -30.58 1.77
CA ASP A 145 43.27 -29.24 2.27
C ASP A 145 42.87 -28.13 1.27
N ASP A 146 42.91 -28.42 -0.03
CA ASP A 146 42.31 -27.59 -1.06
C ASP A 146 40.76 -27.55 -0.96
N GLU A 147 40.13 -28.72 -0.86
CA GLU A 147 38.66 -28.85 -0.77
C GLU A 147 38.09 -28.16 0.48
N LYS A 148 38.82 -28.20 1.61
CA LYS A 148 38.44 -27.49 2.84
C LYS A 148 38.38 -25.97 2.65
N VAL A 149 39.21 -25.38 1.77
CA VAL A 149 39.14 -23.94 1.47
C VAL A 149 37.83 -23.62 0.78
N TYR A 150 37.47 -24.38 -0.25
CA TYR A 150 36.22 -24.19 -0.96
C TYR A 150 35.00 -24.42 -0.06
N LEU A 151 35.01 -25.51 0.72
CA LEU A 151 33.97 -25.79 1.72
C LEU A 151 33.86 -24.68 2.77
N GLY A 152 34.97 -24.07 3.19
CA GLY A 152 34.97 -22.93 4.09
C GLY A 152 34.18 -21.76 3.53
N THR A 153 34.38 -21.43 2.24
CA THR A 153 33.64 -20.39 1.54
C THR A 153 32.16 -20.73 1.40
N LEU A 154 31.81 -21.97 1.05
CA LEU A 154 30.41 -22.39 0.96
C LEU A 154 29.72 -22.34 2.34
N GLN A 155 30.42 -22.73 3.41
CA GLN A 155 29.90 -22.64 4.79
C GLN A 155 29.72 -21.19 5.22
N TYR A 156 30.67 -20.30 4.89
CA TYR A 156 30.55 -18.87 5.11
C TYR A 156 29.30 -18.29 4.44
N MET A 157 29.05 -18.65 3.17
CA MET A 157 27.83 -18.25 2.48
C MET A 157 26.59 -18.80 3.17
N ARG A 158 26.60 -20.08 3.57
CA ARG A 158 25.46 -20.73 4.24
C ARG A 158 25.10 -20.01 5.53
N GLU A 159 26.09 -19.66 6.35
CA GLU A 159 25.88 -18.95 7.62
C GLU A 159 25.20 -17.58 7.42
N HIS A 160 25.49 -16.89 6.30
CA HIS A 160 24.82 -15.62 5.98
C HIS A 160 23.38 -15.86 5.49
N PHE A 161 23.16 -16.84 4.63
CA PHE A 161 21.80 -17.22 4.22
C PHE A 161 20.92 -17.64 5.40
N GLU A 162 21.46 -18.39 6.36
CA GLU A 162 20.70 -18.86 7.53
C GLU A 162 20.35 -17.74 8.52
N LYS A 163 20.96 -16.55 8.40
CA LYS A 163 20.60 -15.35 9.17
C LYS A 163 19.47 -14.55 8.53
N LEU A 164 19.16 -14.76 7.25
CA LEU A 164 18.08 -14.06 6.55
C LEU A 164 16.73 -14.43 7.17
N GLY A 165 15.93 -13.43 7.54
CA GLY A 165 14.62 -13.62 8.15
C GLY A 165 13.67 -14.42 7.25
N LEU A 166 13.70 -14.16 5.93
CA LEU A 166 12.91 -14.89 4.93
C LEU A 166 13.28 -16.39 4.91
N ILE A 167 14.58 -16.71 4.90
CA ILE A 167 15.05 -18.11 4.87
C ILE A 167 14.69 -18.82 6.18
N GLN A 168 14.79 -18.15 7.32
CA GLN A 168 14.39 -18.72 8.62
C GLN A 168 12.89 -19.04 8.65
N LYS A 169 12.03 -18.11 8.21
CA LYS A 169 10.58 -18.33 8.12
C LYS A 169 10.24 -19.45 7.13
N MET A 170 10.89 -19.49 5.96
CA MET A 170 10.70 -20.57 4.96
C MET A 170 11.12 -21.94 5.47
N LYS A 171 12.25 -22.05 6.20
CA LYS A 171 12.68 -23.31 6.84
C LYS A 171 11.63 -23.80 7.85
N ALA A 172 11.12 -22.90 8.68
CA ALA A 172 10.07 -23.24 9.65
C ALA A 172 8.79 -23.73 8.96
N TYR A 173 8.35 -23.05 7.90
CA TYR A 173 7.17 -23.44 7.12
C TYR A 173 7.33 -24.81 6.43
N LEU A 174 8.49 -25.08 5.83
CA LEU A 174 8.78 -26.37 5.19
C LEU A 174 8.81 -27.53 6.17
N SER A 175 9.25 -27.29 7.41
CA SER A 175 9.21 -28.33 8.45
C SER A 175 7.79 -28.79 8.79
N GLN A 176 6.78 -27.95 8.50
CA GLN A 176 5.36 -28.26 8.71
C GLN A 176 4.73 -28.92 7.47
N LEU A 177 5.12 -28.51 6.27
CA LEU A 177 4.60 -29.04 4.99
C LEU A 177 5.15 -30.42 4.60
N GLY A 178 6.37 -30.76 5.03
CA GLY A 178 7.00 -32.05 4.74
C GLY A 178 7.60 -32.20 3.33
N GLU A 179 7.21 -31.36 2.37
CA GLU A 179 7.75 -31.33 1.00
C GLU A 179 8.10 -29.89 0.55
N ILE A 180 9.08 -29.77 -0.35
CA ILE A 180 9.47 -28.48 -0.95
C ILE A 180 8.55 -28.21 -2.16
N PRO A 181 7.74 -27.13 -2.14
CA PRO A 181 6.87 -26.78 -3.26
C PRO A 181 7.64 -26.59 -4.57
N ALA A 182 7.04 -26.99 -5.68
CA ALA A 182 7.64 -26.79 -6.99
C ALA A 182 7.62 -25.31 -7.41
N GLY A 183 8.73 -24.85 -7.99
CA GLY A 183 8.88 -23.51 -8.52
C GLY A 183 8.94 -22.43 -7.43
N ARG A 184 8.27 -21.30 -7.66
CA ARG A 184 8.27 -20.11 -6.79
C ARG A 184 7.05 -20.00 -5.89
N THR A 185 6.19 -21.01 -5.88
CA THR A 185 4.91 -20.98 -5.15
C THR A 185 5.07 -20.73 -3.64
N ILE A 186 6.21 -21.12 -3.07
CA ILE A 186 6.54 -20.87 -1.66
C ILE A 186 6.52 -19.38 -1.29
N TYR A 187 6.85 -18.47 -2.21
CA TYR A 187 6.91 -17.05 -1.93
C TYR A 187 5.54 -16.43 -1.67
N HIS A 188 4.45 -16.99 -2.19
CA HIS A 188 3.09 -16.49 -1.95
C HIS A 188 2.64 -16.60 -0.50
N SER A 189 3.27 -17.47 0.30
CA SER A 189 2.98 -17.60 1.72
C SER A 189 3.69 -16.57 2.60
N PHE A 190 4.61 -15.77 2.03
CA PHE A 190 5.39 -14.78 2.76
C PHE A 190 5.18 -13.36 2.25
N PHE A 191 4.92 -13.21 0.95
CA PHE A 191 4.69 -11.92 0.34
C PHE A 191 3.18 -11.70 0.14
N GLU A 192 2.55 -11.12 1.17
CA GLU A 192 1.16 -10.67 1.10
C GLU A 192 1.09 -9.28 0.45
N VAL A 193 0.27 -9.16 -0.59
CA VAL A 193 0.21 -7.96 -1.41
C VAL A 193 -1.08 -7.18 -1.11
N ALA A 194 -0.94 -5.93 -0.68
CA ALA A 194 -2.02 -4.96 -0.83
C ALA A 194 -2.03 -4.45 -2.28
N ILE A 195 -3.14 -4.69 -3.00
CA ILE A 195 -3.33 -4.23 -4.38
C ILE A 195 -4.33 -3.06 -4.38
N LYS A 196 -3.94 -1.93 -4.95
CA LYS A 196 -4.83 -0.79 -5.18
C LYS A 196 -4.60 -0.17 -6.57
N PRO A 197 -5.56 0.56 -7.15
CA PRO A 197 -5.29 1.36 -8.34
C PRO A 197 -4.19 2.39 -8.06
N SER A 198 -3.31 2.64 -9.05
CA SER A 198 -2.20 3.59 -8.93
C SER A 198 -2.63 5.03 -8.67
N PHE A 199 -3.83 5.43 -9.09
CA PHE A 199 -4.34 6.78 -8.85
C PHE A 199 -4.91 7.02 -7.45
N ILE A 200 -5.14 5.97 -6.67
CA ILE A 200 -5.60 6.08 -5.29
C ILE A 200 -4.36 6.18 -4.42
N GLY A 201 -4.13 7.32 -3.77
CA GLY A 201 -2.95 7.51 -2.94
C GLY A 201 -3.08 6.81 -1.57
N SER A 202 -4.24 6.95 -0.93
CA SER A 202 -4.53 6.49 0.42
C SER A 202 -4.40 4.98 0.54
N ARG A 203 -4.01 4.57 1.76
CA ARG A 203 -3.68 3.18 2.07
C ARG A 203 -4.60 2.66 3.15
N ILE A 204 -4.99 1.40 3.01
CA ILE A 204 -5.83 0.72 3.97
C ILE A 204 -5.02 -0.43 4.56
N PHE A 205 -4.96 -0.49 5.89
CA PHE A 205 -4.23 -1.54 6.59
C PHE A 205 -5.21 -2.39 7.40
N PHE A 206 -5.27 -3.68 7.10
CA PHE A 206 -6.05 -4.64 7.88
C PHE A 206 -5.22 -5.37 8.95
N THR A 207 -3.94 -5.02 9.06
CA THR A 207 -2.98 -5.67 9.97
C THR A 207 -3.40 -5.48 11.42
N GLY A 208 -3.38 -6.56 12.21
CA GLY A 208 -3.70 -6.53 13.64
C GLY A 208 -5.16 -6.82 14.00
N ALA A 209 -5.93 -7.44 13.10
CA ALA A 209 -7.31 -7.86 13.40
C ALA A 209 -7.42 -9.09 14.34
N GLU A 210 -6.30 -9.75 14.66
CA GLU A 210 -6.29 -10.91 15.54
C GLU A 210 -6.57 -10.48 16.99
N GLY A 211 -7.62 -11.06 17.58
CA GLY A 211 -8.04 -10.75 18.96
C GLY A 211 -8.92 -9.51 19.12
N LEU A 212 -9.30 -8.84 18.03
CA LEU A 212 -10.29 -7.76 18.07
C LEU A 212 -11.72 -8.30 18.23
N GLU A 213 -12.52 -7.64 19.06
CA GLU A 213 -13.94 -7.95 19.22
C GLU A 213 -14.76 -7.08 18.26
N LEU A 214 -15.49 -7.69 17.32
CA LEU A 214 -16.42 -6.97 16.45
C LEU A 214 -17.66 -6.55 17.26
N VAL A 215 -17.92 -5.25 17.35
CA VAL A 215 -19.04 -4.70 18.13
C VAL A 215 -20.16 -4.12 17.26
N ASP A 216 -19.86 -3.73 16.02
CA ASP A 216 -20.87 -3.22 15.07
C ASP A 216 -20.43 -3.41 13.62
N GLN A 217 -21.41 -3.42 12.71
CA GLN A 217 -21.17 -3.46 11.28
C GLN A 217 -22.31 -2.79 10.51
N TYR A 218 -21.96 -1.96 9.54
CA TYR A 218 -22.92 -1.33 8.63
C TYR A 218 -22.28 -1.01 7.27
N GLU A 219 -23.01 -0.34 6.39
CA GLU A 219 -22.56 -0.02 5.04
C GLU A 219 -22.70 1.48 4.75
N VAL A 220 -21.70 2.04 4.07
CA VAL A 220 -21.67 3.43 3.60
C VAL A 220 -21.23 3.44 2.14
N LEU A 221 -22.11 3.87 1.23
CA LEU A 221 -21.85 3.96 -0.21
C LEU A 221 -21.24 2.68 -0.82
N GLY A 222 -21.78 1.49 -0.47
CA GLY A 222 -21.25 0.20 -0.94
C GLY A 222 -20.01 -0.29 -0.18
N SER A 223 -19.47 0.50 0.75
CA SER A 223 -18.30 0.16 1.56
C SER A 223 -18.74 -0.39 2.90
N ARG A 224 -18.20 -1.54 3.30
CA ARG A 224 -18.53 -2.12 4.61
C ARG A 224 -17.69 -1.45 5.69
N VAL A 225 -18.37 -1.04 6.76
CA VAL A 225 -17.77 -0.48 7.97
C VAL A 225 -17.91 -1.48 9.10
N TYR A 226 -16.82 -1.72 9.82
CA TYR A 226 -16.74 -2.57 11.00
C TYR A 226 -16.22 -1.75 12.16
N ILE A 227 -16.88 -1.84 13.31
CA ILE A 227 -16.40 -1.24 14.54
C ILE A 227 -15.84 -2.35 15.42
N TYR A 228 -14.56 -2.25 15.75
CA TYR A 228 -13.88 -3.19 16.63
C TYR A 228 -13.52 -2.56 17.96
N LYS A 229 -13.52 -3.40 19.00
CA LYS A 229 -12.94 -3.08 20.31
C LYS A 229 -11.62 -3.80 20.47
N HIS A 230 -10.57 -3.07 20.81
CA HIS A 230 -9.27 -3.65 21.15
C HIS A 230 -9.26 -4.06 22.64
N PRO A 231 -8.68 -5.21 23.02
CA PRO A 231 -8.61 -5.63 24.42
C PRO A 231 -7.82 -4.64 25.29
N ASP A 232 -6.71 -4.13 24.77
CA ASP A 232 -5.78 -3.26 25.53
C ASP A 232 -5.92 -1.74 25.25
N LYS A 233 -6.78 -1.31 24.31
CA LYS A 233 -6.97 0.11 24.00
C LYS A 233 -8.37 0.57 24.41
N ILE A 234 -8.46 1.83 24.82
CA ILE A 234 -9.72 2.47 25.22
C ILE A 234 -10.53 2.88 23.99
N GLU A 235 -9.85 3.33 22.93
CA GLU A 235 -10.48 3.76 21.68
C GLU A 235 -10.98 2.57 20.86
N TYR A 236 -12.10 2.78 20.18
CA TYR A 236 -12.62 1.83 19.20
C TYR A 236 -11.87 1.98 17.88
N LEU A 237 -11.93 0.95 17.04
CA LEU A 237 -11.35 0.95 15.70
C LEU A 237 -12.46 1.02 14.65
N TYR A 238 -12.37 1.99 13.75
CA TYR A 238 -13.29 2.19 12.63
C TYR A 238 -12.67 1.62 11.35
N PHE A 239 -13.08 0.42 10.95
CA PHE A 239 -12.48 -0.23 9.77
C PHE A 239 -13.44 -0.12 8.59
N ILE A 240 -13.04 0.59 7.54
CA ILE A 240 -13.78 0.66 6.28
C ILE A 240 -13.10 -0.21 5.22
N ASN A 241 -13.90 -0.95 4.47
CA ASN A 241 -13.46 -1.75 3.33
C ASN A 241 -14.21 -1.30 2.06
N PRO A 242 -13.64 -0.36 1.29
CA PRO A 242 -14.22 0.09 0.04
C PRO A 242 -14.08 -0.95 -1.07
N PRO A 243 -15.08 -1.12 -1.94
CA PRO A 243 -15.05 -2.12 -3.02
C PRO A 243 -13.88 -1.90 -3.99
N GLU A 244 -13.42 -0.67 -4.18
CA GLU A 244 -12.30 -0.34 -5.05
C GLU A 244 -10.93 -0.89 -4.58
N TYR A 245 -10.79 -1.42 -3.37
CA TYR A 245 -9.57 -2.08 -2.91
C TYR A 245 -9.62 -3.61 -3.08
N ALA A 246 -10.77 -4.14 -3.49
CA ALA A 246 -11.00 -5.57 -3.69
C ALA A 246 -11.26 -5.95 -5.16
N LEU A 247 -10.99 -5.04 -6.10
CA LEU A 247 -11.23 -5.30 -7.52
C LEU A 247 -10.14 -6.21 -8.12
N PRO A 248 -10.48 -7.03 -9.13
CA PRO A 248 -9.50 -7.78 -9.89
C PRO A 248 -8.60 -6.86 -10.76
N PRO A 249 -7.37 -7.28 -11.09
CA PRO A 249 -6.40 -6.48 -11.86
C PRO A 249 -6.91 -5.91 -13.18
N GLU A 250 -7.73 -6.67 -13.90
CA GLU A 250 -8.35 -6.24 -15.17
C GLU A 250 -9.28 -5.02 -15.00
N LYS A 251 -9.97 -4.92 -13.86
CA LYS A 251 -10.81 -3.75 -13.55
C LYS A 251 -9.95 -2.56 -13.12
N TYR A 252 -8.83 -2.77 -12.44
CA TYR A 252 -7.87 -1.69 -12.15
C TYR A 252 -7.30 -1.06 -13.42
N PHE A 253 -6.93 -1.88 -14.40
CA PHE A 253 -6.53 -1.41 -15.72
C PHE A 253 -7.58 -0.49 -16.36
N LEU A 254 -8.87 -0.87 -16.29
CA LEU A 254 -9.96 -0.06 -16.83
C LEU A 254 -10.13 1.27 -16.10
N LEU A 255 -10.02 1.29 -14.77
CA LEU A 255 -10.12 2.53 -13.98
C LEU A 255 -8.99 3.51 -14.35
N GLU A 256 -7.74 3.04 -14.37
CA GLU A 256 -6.57 3.88 -14.68
C GLU A 256 -6.62 4.40 -16.12
N LYS A 257 -6.91 3.53 -17.09
CA LYS A 257 -7.02 3.95 -18.49
C LYS A 257 -8.18 4.91 -18.72
N THR A 258 -9.30 4.72 -18.03
CA THR A 258 -10.43 5.65 -18.10
C THR A 258 -10.03 7.02 -17.56
N LYS A 259 -9.33 7.08 -16.43
CA LYS A 259 -8.79 8.34 -15.88
C LYS A 259 -7.86 9.03 -16.89
N GLU A 260 -6.91 8.30 -17.47
CA GLU A 260 -5.97 8.84 -18.47
C GLU A 260 -6.68 9.41 -19.70
N VAL A 261 -7.62 8.64 -20.29
CA VAL A 261 -8.36 9.02 -21.50
C VAL A 261 -9.23 10.24 -21.25
N VAL A 262 -9.93 10.29 -20.12
CA VAL A 262 -10.82 11.41 -19.80
C VAL A 262 -10.03 12.65 -19.37
N ALA A 263 -8.90 12.50 -18.68
CA ALA A 263 -8.03 13.63 -18.33
C ALA A 263 -7.46 14.34 -19.57
N ALA A 264 -7.25 13.61 -20.67
CA ALA A 264 -6.83 14.18 -21.95
C ALA A 264 -7.95 14.99 -22.66
N HIS A 265 -9.21 14.77 -22.27
CA HIS A 265 -10.36 15.44 -22.85
C HIS A 265 -10.83 16.60 -21.95
N ARG A 266 -10.49 17.85 -22.31
CA ARG A 266 -10.99 19.05 -21.64
C ARG A 266 -12.24 19.58 -22.35
N PRO A 267 -13.45 19.44 -21.80
CA PRO A 267 -14.65 20.01 -22.42
C PRO A 267 -14.66 21.53 -22.22
N GLU A 268 -15.00 22.27 -23.27
CA GLU A 268 -15.04 23.75 -23.25
C GLU A 268 -16.05 24.35 -22.26
N HIS A 269 -17.02 23.55 -21.78
CA HIS A 269 -18.19 24.04 -21.02
C HIS A 269 -18.20 23.62 -19.53
N VAL A 270 -17.10 23.02 -19.01
CA VAL A 270 -17.06 22.58 -17.60
C VAL A 270 -16.97 23.74 -16.62
N GLU A 271 -16.43 24.89 -17.06
CA GLU A 271 -16.12 26.05 -16.22
C GLU A 271 -17.34 26.64 -15.47
N PHE A 272 -18.57 26.30 -15.89
CA PHE A 272 -19.81 26.81 -15.29
C PHE A 272 -20.67 25.74 -14.57
N MET A 273 -20.17 24.51 -14.42
CA MET A 273 -20.93 23.42 -13.79
C MET A 273 -20.68 23.39 -12.28
N ASN A 274 -21.74 23.19 -11.49
CA ASN A 274 -21.57 22.81 -10.08
C ASN A 274 -21.13 21.33 -9.95
N ILE A 275 -20.65 20.91 -8.78
CA ILE A 275 -20.12 19.56 -8.56
C ILE A 275 -21.13 18.47 -8.93
N ALA A 276 -22.40 18.63 -8.52
CA ALA A 276 -23.43 17.64 -8.79
C ALA A 276 -23.68 17.45 -10.30
N GLN A 277 -23.70 18.56 -11.05
CA GLN A 277 -23.82 18.56 -12.50
C GLN A 277 -22.59 17.95 -13.17
N ALA A 278 -21.38 18.33 -12.73
CA ALA A 278 -20.13 17.80 -13.24
C ALA A 278 -20.05 16.28 -13.03
N ARG A 279 -20.35 15.79 -11.83
CA ARG A 279 -20.43 14.34 -11.53
C ARG A 279 -21.40 13.63 -12.48
N LYS A 280 -22.61 14.15 -12.66
CA LYS A 280 -23.60 13.54 -13.56
C LYS A 280 -23.14 13.51 -15.02
N TYR A 281 -22.46 14.56 -15.48
CA TYR A 281 -21.93 14.67 -16.83
C TYR A 281 -20.80 13.67 -17.06
N PHE A 282 -19.76 13.72 -16.23
CA PHE A 282 -18.59 12.86 -16.37
C PHE A 282 -18.90 11.39 -16.07
N LYS A 283 -19.85 11.08 -15.19
CA LYS A 283 -20.28 9.69 -14.97
C LYS A 283 -20.74 9.02 -16.27
N LYS A 284 -21.50 9.73 -17.12
CA LYS A 284 -21.90 9.19 -18.44
C LYS A 284 -20.70 8.94 -19.35
N ILE A 285 -19.72 9.84 -19.33
CA ILE A 285 -18.47 9.70 -20.09
C ILE A 285 -17.69 8.48 -19.58
N TYR A 286 -17.51 8.36 -18.27
CA TYR A 286 -16.82 7.22 -17.65
C TYR A 286 -17.47 5.90 -18.02
N VAL A 287 -18.80 5.77 -17.92
CA VAL A 287 -19.51 4.55 -18.32
C VAL A 287 -19.24 4.20 -19.79
N ALA A 288 -19.30 5.18 -20.70
CA ALA A 288 -19.04 4.95 -22.11
C ALA A 288 -17.58 4.57 -22.40
N THR A 289 -16.61 5.25 -21.77
CA THR A 289 -15.18 4.97 -21.92
C THR A 289 -14.82 3.60 -21.36
N ILE A 290 -15.34 3.24 -20.18
CA ILE A 290 -15.15 1.92 -19.57
C ILE A 290 -15.71 0.83 -20.48
N ALA A 291 -16.90 1.04 -21.05
CA ALA A 291 -17.51 0.07 -21.98
C ALA A 291 -16.67 -0.15 -23.24
N ASP A 292 -16.14 0.93 -23.85
CA ASP A 292 -15.27 0.84 -25.03
C ASP A 292 -13.92 0.15 -24.71
N LEU A 293 -13.29 0.52 -23.60
CA LEU A 293 -12.04 -0.10 -23.14
C LEU A 293 -12.22 -1.58 -22.80
N ALA A 294 -13.31 -1.94 -22.11
CA ALA A 294 -13.62 -3.33 -21.78
C ALA A 294 -13.83 -4.17 -23.05
N MET A 295 -14.57 -3.64 -24.04
CA MET A 295 -14.76 -4.31 -25.32
C MET A 295 -13.44 -4.52 -26.09
N LYS A 296 -12.59 -3.48 -26.15
CA LYS A 296 -11.28 -3.56 -26.83
C LYS A 296 -10.34 -4.59 -26.19
N ASN A 297 -10.42 -4.74 -24.87
CA ASN A 297 -9.54 -5.64 -24.11
C ASN A 297 -10.20 -6.99 -23.78
N ARG A 298 -11.39 -7.27 -24.34
CA ARG A 298 -12.15 -8.53 -24.12
C ARG A 298 -12.42 -8.82 -22.64
N ILE A 299 -12.72 -7.78 -21.87
CA ILE A 299 -13.11 -7.89 -20.47
C ILE A 299 -14.64 -7.85 -20.42
N ASP A 300 -15.25 -8.93 -19.94
CA ASP A 300 -16.70 -9.01 -19.80
C ASP A 300 -17.14 -8.23 -18.56
N LEU A 301 -18.02 -7.24 -18.77
CA LEU A 301 -18.61 -6.44 -17.70
C LEU A 301 -20.13 -6.33 -17.88
N SER A 302 -20.85 -6.58 -16.80
CA SER A 302 -22.27 -6.27 -16.64
C SER A 302 -22.54 -4.75 -16.71
N VAL A 303 -23.81 -4.37 -16.75
CA VAL A 303 -24.20 -2.95 -16.73
C VAL A 303 -23.90 -2.35 -15.36
N GLU A 304 -24.17 -3.11 -14.30
CA GLU A 304 -23.93 -2.75 -12.91
C GLU A 304 -22.44 -2.51 -12.64
N GLU A 305 -21.56 -3.39 -13.13
CA GLU A 305 -20.11 -3.22 -12.96
C GLU A 305 -19.58 -1.98 -13.67
N LYS A 306 -20.11 -1.62 -14.84
CA LYS A 306 -19.72 -0.39 -15.55
C LYS A 306 -20.10 0.85 -14.74
N GLU A 307 -21.30 0.85 -14.16
CA GLU A 307 -21.80 1.93 -13.31
C GLU A 307 -21.00 2.04 -12.00
N GLU A 308 -20.63 0.92 -11.40
CA GLU A 308 -19.79 0.84 -10.20
C GLU A 308 -18.39 1.40 -10.48
N LEU A 309 -17.71 0.90 -11.51
CA LEU A 309 -16.38 1.38 -11.90
C LEU A 309 -16.41 2.88 -12.25
N ALA A 310 -17.43 3.34 -12.98
CA ALA A 310 -17.59 4.77 -13.28
C ALA A 310 -17.80 5.62 -12.01
N THR A 311 -18.50 5.08 -11.02
CA THR A 311 -18.70 5.74 -9.72
C THR A 311 -17.37 5.82 -8.94
N ILE A 312 -16.56 4.76 -8.98
CA ILE A 312 -15.21 4.75 -8.40
C ILE A 312 -14.32 5.80 -9.07
N VAL A 313 -14.20 5.81 -10.40
CA VAL A 313 -13.39 6.84 -11.10
C VAL A 313 -13.88 8.24 -10.73
N SER A 314 -15.19 8.48 -10.77
CA SER A 314 -15.78 9.78 -10.43
C SER A 314 -15.46 10.24 -9.01
N ARG A 315 -15.38 9.31 -8.04
CA ARG A 315 -15.06 9.62 -6.65
C ARG A 315 -13.65 10.20 -6.51
N TYR A 316 -12.68 9.65 -7.23
CA TYR A 316 -11.27 10.09 -7.14
C TYR A 316 -10.90 11.24 -8.08
N THR A 317 -11.64 11.42 -9.18
CA THR A 317 -11.39 12.53 -10.13
C THR A 317 -12.13 13.81 -9.75
N ILE A 318 -13.45 13.71 -9.53
CA ILE A 318 -14.34 14.87 -9.30
C ILE A 318 -14.68 15.01 -7.82
N GLY A 319 -14.87 13.88 -7.15
CA GLY A 319 -15.19 13.83 -5.73
C GLY A 319 -13.97 14.04 -4.82
N TYR A 320 -14.09 13.56 -3.59
CA TYR A 320 -13.08 13.76 -2.55
C TYR A 320 -12.22 12.51 -2.29
N GLY A 321 -12.20 11.56 -3.23
CA GLY A 321 -11.49 10.29 -3.09
C GLY A 321 -12.05 9.48 -1.92
N ILE A 322 -11.16 8.83 -1.16
CA ILE A 322 -11.56 8.03 -0.01
C ILE A 322 -12.25 8.86 1.09
N LEU A 323 -11.92 10.15 1.19
CA LEU A 323 -12.49 11.04 2.20
C LEU A 323 -14.01 11.18 2.06
N GLU A 324 -14.53 11.06 0.83
CA GLU A 324 -15.96 11.09 0.56
C GLU A 324 -16.73 9.98 1.29
N LEU A 325 -16.10 8.82 1.49
CA LEU A 325 -16.72 7.70 2.22
C LEU A 325 -16.92 8.05 3.69
N PHE A 326 -15.94 8.68 4.32
CA PHE A 326 -16.04 9.15 5.70
C PHE A 326 -17.05 10.29 5.84
N LEU A 327 -17.01 11.26 4.94
CA LEU A 327 -17.91 12.42 4.98
C LEU A 327 -19.37 12.07 4.65
N SER A 328 -19.61 10.93 4.01
CA SER A 328 -20.96 10.43 3.72
C SER A 328 -21.52 9.55 4.84
N ASP A 329 -20.71 9.16 5.83
CA ASP A 329 -21.17 8.35 6.95
C ASP A 329 -21.93 9.20 7.97
N LYS A 330 -23.24 8.99 8.04
CA LYS A 330 -24.13 9.68 8.99
C LYS A 330 -23.94 9.27 10.44
N GLN A 331 -23.14 8.23 10.71
CA GLN A 331 -22.75 7.86 12.06
C GLN A 331 -21.54 8.65 12.56
N LEU A 332 -20.83 9.37 11.70
CA LEU A 332 -19.68 10.20 12.09
C LEU A 332 -20.10 11.65 12.33
N THR A 333 -19.45 12.31 13.28
CA THR A 333 -19.65 13.74 13.58
C THR A 333 -18.44 14.57 13.19
N ASP A 334 -17.23 14.04 13.40
CA ASP A 334 -15.98 14.73 13.12
C ASP A 334 -14.99 13.75 12.48
N VAL A 335 -14.19 14.24 11.54
CA VAL A 335 -13.11 13.51 10.88
C VAL A 335 -11.85 14.37 10.95
N TYR A 336 -10.79 13.79 11.52
CA TYR A 336 -9.51 14.45 11.72
C TYR A 336 -8.42 13.74 10.93
N ILE A 337 -7.62 14.52 10.22
CA ILE A 337 -6.46 14.03 9.49
C ILE A 337 -5.27 14.84 9.97
N ASP A 338 -4.45 14.21 10.80
CA ASP A 338 -3.30 14.85 11.41
C ASP A 338 -2.13 14.94 10.43
N SER A 339 -1.29 15.92 10.67
CA SER A 339 0.04 16.03 10.06
C SER A 339 1.07 15.24 10.90
N PRO A 340 2.12 14.67 10.30
CA PRO A 340 2.37 14.52 8.86
C PRO A 340 1.44 13.51 8.18
N LEU A 341 1.04 13.83 6.94
CA LEU A 341 0.21 12.95 6.10
C LEU A 341 1.01 11.74 5.63
N GLY A 342 0.35 10.60 5.45
CA GLY A 342 1.01 9.33 5.12
C GLY A 342 1.53 8.52 6.32
N GLU A 343 1.54 9.08 7.54
CA GLU A 343 1.99 8.38 8.76
C GLU A 343 0.87 7.88 9.62
N LYS A 344 -0.10 8.76 9.85
CA LYS A 344 -1.14 8.57 10.86
C LYS A 344 -2.42 8.15 10.17
N PRO A 345 -3.20 7.27 10.81
CA PRO A 345 -4.53 6.97 10.35
C PRO A 345 -5.43 8.21 10.46
N ILE A 346 -6.52 8.21 9.68
CA ILE A 346 -7.62 9.15 9.90
C ILE A 346 -8.26 8.80 11.24
N TYR A 347 -8.49 9.81 12.08
CA TYR A 347 -9.27 9.67 13.30
C TYR A 347 -10.69 10.17 13.07
N VAL A 348 -11.66 9.49 13.65
CA VAL A 348 -13.07 9.83 13.48
C VAL A 348 -13.76 9.89 14.83
N VAL A 349 -14.80 10.70 14.94
CA VAL A 349 -15.71 10.69 16.08
C VAL A 349 -17.01 10.07 15.62
N HIS A 350 -17.29 8.87 16.12
CA HIS A 350 -18.52 8.16 15.86
C HIS A 350 -19.57 8.54 16.92
N SER A 351 -20.80 8.80 16.49
CA SER A 351 -21.95 9.22 17.31
C SER A 351 -22.18 8.33 18.54
N LYS A 352 -22.11 7.00 18.36
CA LYS A 352 -22.27 5.97 19.39
C LYS A 352 -20.98 5.57 20.12
N TYR A 353 -19.85 5.50 19.43
CA TYR A 353 -18.61 4.92 19.98
C TYR A 353 -17.56 5.95 20.41
N GLY A 354 -17.81 7.24 20.17
CA GLY A 354 -16.87 8.30 20.47
C GLY A 354 -15.67 8.29 19.51
N GLN A 355 -14.51 8.65 20.03
CA GLN A 355 -13.29 8.72 19.23
C GLN A 355 -12.82 7.33 18.80
N CYS A 356 -12.62 7.15 17.50
CA CYS A 356 -12.17 5.91 16.88
C CYS A 356 -10.95 6.16 16.00
N GLN A 357 -10.03 5.20 15.97
CA GLN A 357 -8.91 5.17 15.03
C GLN A 357 -9.33 4.40 13.77
N SER A 358 -9.14 4.95 12.57
CA SER A 358 -9.47 4.21 11.34
C SER A 358 -8.33 3.33 10.82
N ASN A 359 -8.65 2.46 9.86
CA ASN A 359 -7.67 1.69 9.09
C ASN A 359 -7.10 2.42 7.86
N VAL A 360 -7.45 3.69 7.65
CA VAL A 360 -7.09 4.46 6.45
C VAL A 360 -6.01 5.47 6.77
N ILE A 361 -4.91 5.47 6.01
CA ILE A 361 -3.89 6.51 6.01
C ILE A 361 -4.10 7.38 4.76
N PHE A 362 -4.28 8.68 4.98
CA PHE A 362 -4.53 9.65 3.92
C PHE A 362 -3.21 10.17 3.33
N SER A 363 -3.07 10.09 2.01
CA SER A 363 -1.82 10.46 1.32
C SER A 363 -1.68 11.98 1.14
N GLU A 364 -0.43 12.43 0.98
CA GLU A 364 -0.16 13.84 0.71
C GLU A 364 -0.66 14.27 -0.68
N GLU A 365 -0.59 13.37 -1.68
CA GLU A 365 -1.07 13.65 -3.04
C GLU A 365 -2.60 13.86 -3.07
N GLU A 366 -3.36 13.00 -2.37
CA GLU A 366 -4.81 13.15 -2.28
C GLU A 366 -5.19 14.38 -1.48
N ALA A 367 -4.46 14.68 -0.39
CA ALA A 367 -4.65 15.91 0.36
C ALA A 367 -4.45 17.16 -0.50
N ARG A 368 -3.38 17.23 -1.29
CA ARG A 368 -3.13 18.35 -2.22
C ARG A 368 -4.25 18.47 -3.26
N SER A 369 -4.72 17.34 -3.80
CA SER A 369 -5.83 17.29 -4.76
C SER A 369 -7.15 17.79 -4.15
N VAL A 370 -7.49 17.31 -2.95
CA VAL A 370 -8.68 17.74 -2.20
C VAL A 370 -8.62 19.21 -1.82
N VAL A 371 -7.48 19.70 -1.32
CA VAL A 371 -7.27 21.12 -0.99
C VAL A 371 -7.40 22.00 -2.21
N SER A 372 -6.84 21.60 -3.35
CA SER A 372 -7.01 22.31 -4.62
C SER A 372 -8.49 22.48 -4.99
N ARG A 373 -9.30 21.43 -4.80
CA ARG A 373 -10.77 21.49 -5.00
C ARG A 373 -11.43 22.41 -3.99
N PHE A 374 -11.09 22.32 -2.70
CA PHE A 374 -11.65 23.21 -1.68
C PHE A 374 -11.35 24.69 -1.96
N ARG A 375 -10.15 25.03 -2.44
CA ARG A 375 -9.81 26.39 -2.89
C ARG A 375 -10.68 26.83 -4.07
N ALA A 376 -10.84 25.97 -5.07
CA ALA A 376 -11.65 26.28 -6.25
C ALA A 376 -13.14 26.53 -5.89
N LEU A 377 -13.69 25.74 -4.97
CA LEU A 377 -15.08 25.87 -4.52
C LEU A 377 -15.32 27.06 -3.62
N SER A 378 -14.40 27.32 -2.69
CA SER A 378 -14.52 28.42 -1.73
C SER A 378 -14.13 29.78 -2.30
N GLY A 379 -13.36 29.80 -3.40
CA GLY A 379 -12.72 31.00 -3.92
C GLY A 379 -11.63 31.57 -3.02
N ARG A 380 -11.18 30.80 -2.01
CA ARG A 380 -10.20 31.25 -1.00
C ARG A 380 -8.79 30.72 -1.34
N PRO A 381 -7.74 31.53 -1.11
CA PRO A 381 -6.36 31.05 -1.22
C PRO A 381 -6.04 30.06 -0.08
N PHE A 382 -5.04 29.21 -0.32
CA PHE A 382 -4.40 28.39 0.71
C PHE A 382 -2.94 28.20 0.30
N ASP A 383 -2.06 28.90 1.00
CA ASP A 383 -0.62 29.00 0.78
C ASP A 383 0.07 29.41 2.09
N GLU A 384 1.39 29.58 2.11
CA GLU A 384 2.10 29.92 3.35
C GLU A 384 1.73 31.29 3.93
N ALA A 385 1.22 32.21 3.10
CA ALA A 385 0.73 33.51 3.56
C ALA A 385 -0.72 33.42 4.09
N HIS A 386 -1.51 32.46 3.58
CA HIS A 386 -2.89 32.17 3.99
C HIS A 386 -3.00 30.70 4.42
N PRO A 387 -2.41 30.32 5.58
CA PRO A 387 -2.25 28.92 5.98
C PRO A 387 -3.53 28.28 6.54
N VAL A 388 -4.69 28.93 6.42
CA VAL A 388 -5.97 28.48 6.94
C VAL A 388 -7.02 28.55 5.84
N LEU A 389 -7.72 27.45 5.61
CA LEU A 389 -8.86 27.36 4.72
C LEU A 389 -10.07 26.84 5.51
N ASP A 390 -11.07 27.69 5.69
CA ASP A 390 -12.33 27.36 6.37
C ASP A 390 -13.48 27.57 5.36
N PHE A 391 -14.34 26.58 5.20
CA PHE A 391 -15.41 26.59 4.21
C PHE A 391 -16.51 25.58 4.56
N ASP A 392 -17.76 25.87 4.22
CA ASP A 392 -18.85 24.90 4.32
C ASP A 392 -19.04 24.21 2.97
N LEU A 393 -18.83 22.90 2.95
CA LEU A 393 -18.97 22.04 1.79
C LEU A 393 -20.45 21.64 1.61
N PRO A 394 -21.20 22.27 0.68
CA PRO A 394 -22.66 22.17 0.69
C PRO A 394 -23.20 20.81 0.22
N ASP A 395 -22.48 20.12 -0.67
CA ASP A 395 -22.88 18.83 -1.24
C ASP A 395 -22.78 17.69 -0.22
N LEU A 396 -21.85 17.76 0.73
CA LEU A 396 -21.69 16.79 1.82
C LEU A 396 -22.14 17.33 3.18
N GLN A 397 -22.68 18.55 3.24
CA GLN A 397 -23.07 19.23 4.48
C GLN A 397 -21.98 19.12 5.56
N THR A 398 -20.76 19.51 5.20
CA THR A 398 -19.59 19.36 6.07
C THR A 398 -18.85 20.68 6.16
N ARG A 399 -18.60 21.19 7.36
CA ARG A 399 -17.66 22.29 7.55
C ARG A 399 -16.25 21.75 7.49
N ILE A 400 -15.43 22.34 6.64
CA ILE A 400 -14.03 21.99 6.48
C ILE A 400 -13.15 23.06 7.12
N ALA A 401 -12.15 22.63 7.87
CA ALA A 401 -11.06 23.46 8.34
C ALA A 401 -9.74 22.77 7.98
N VAL A 402 -8.92 23.45 7.18
CA VAL A 402 -7.61 22.96 6.76
C VAL A 402 -6.55 23.95 7.22
N ILE A 403 -5.48 23.44 7.80
CA ILE A 403 -4.31 24.25 8.18
C ILE A 403 -3.06 23.74 7.45
N GLY A 404 -2.14 24.65 7.14
CA GLY A 404 -0.86 24.34 6.50
C GLY A 404 0.30 25.10 7.15
N LYS A 405 1.49 25.01 6.55
CA LYS A 405 2.67 25.74 7.00
C LYS A 405 2.42 27.26 6.94
N PRO A 406 2.87 28.05 7.93
CA PRO A 406 3.71 27.66 9.07
C PRO A 406 2.95 27.17 10.32
N LEU A 407 1.61 27.17 10.32
CA LEU A 407 0.81 26.80 11.50
C LEU A 407 0.91 25.30 11.83
N ALA A 408 0.95 24.45 10.80
CA ALA A 408 1.23 23.03 10.92
C ALA A 408 2.63 22.75 10.35
N LEU A 409 3.60 22.56 11.26
CA LEU A 409 5.02 22.43 10.94
C LEU A 409 5.31 21.24 10.00
N ASP A 410 4.60 20.13 10.22
CA ASP A 410 4.84 18.87 9.54
C ASP A 410 4.07 18.73 8.20
N GLY A 411 3.27 19.74 7.82
CA GLY A 411 2.48 19.71 6.58
C GLY A 411 1.02 20.11 6.76
N ILE A 412 0.14 19.64 5.87
CA ILE A 412 -1.29 19.97 5.90
C ILE A 412 -2.01 19.09 6.93
N ALA A 413 -2.96 19.66 7.66
CA ALA A 413 -3.88 18.92 8.54
C ALA A 413 -5.33 19.35 8.32
N PHE A 414 -6.27 18.45 8.63
CA PHE A 414 -7.70 18.64 8.40
C PHE A 414 -8.51 18.39 9.67
N ALA A 415 -9.49 19.25 9.91
CA ALA A 415 -10.59 19.02 10.83
C ALA A 415 -11.90 19.24 10.08
N LEU A 416 -12.70 18.18 9.96
CA LEU A 416 -13.92 18.17 9.16
C LEU A 416 -15.07 17.85 10.11
N ARG A 417 -16.10 18.71 10.14
CA ARG A 417 -17.27 18.53 10.99
C ARG A 417 -18.50 18.31 10.13
N LEU A 418 -19.10 17.14 10.26
CA LEU A 418 -20.29 16.76 9.53
C LEU A 418 -21.50 17.40 10.22
N HIS A 419 -22.36 18.04 9.44
CA HIS A 419 -23.62 18.55 9.95
C HIS A 419 -24.65 17.43 10.05
N LYS A 420 -25.42 17.45 11.13
CA LYS A 420 -26.61 16.63 11.25
C LYS A 420 -27.65 17.13 10.23
N ASP A 421 -28.19 16.22 9.42
CA ASP A 421 -29.21 16.54 8.40
C ASP A 421 -30.47 17.18 9.00
N THR A 422 -30.73 16.93 10.29
CA THR A 422 -31.86 17.48 11.03
C THR A 422 -31.40 18.29 12.23
N PRO A 423 -31.94 19.51 12.44
CA PRO A 423 -31.62 20.28 13.63
C PRO A 423 -32.11 19.54 14.88
N TRP A 424 -31.47 19.82 16.00
CA TRP A 424 -31.96 19.35 17.29
C TRP A 424 -33.32 19.96 17.61
N THR A 425 -34.26 19.12 18.00
CA THR A 425 -35.58 19.56 18.46
C THR A 425 -35.61 19.67 19.98
N LEU A 426 -36.51 20.51 20.51
CA LEU A 426 -36.69 20.63 21.97
C LEU A 426 -36.94 19.26 22.64
N PRO A 427 -37.80 18.36 22.11
CA PRO A 427 -37.94 17.01 22.66
C PRO A 427 -36.63 16.21 22.67
N GLN A 428 -35.84 16.26 21.59
CA GLN A 428 -34.56 15.55 21.54
C GLN A 428 -33.57 16.04 22.60
N PHE A 429 -33.55 17.34 22.90
CA PHE A 429 -32.72 17.88 23.98
C PHE A 429 -33.13 17.38 25.36
N VAL A 430 -34.44 17.19 25.58
CA VAL A 430 -34.97 16.56 26.79
C VAL A 430 -34.56 15.09 26.86
N ASP A 431 -34.66 14.36 25.75
CA ASP A 431 -34.30 12.93 25.68
C ASP A 431 -32.82 12.69 26.02
N VAL A 432 -31.93 13.60 25.63
CA VAL A 432 -30.49 13.52 25.97
C VAL A 432 -30.14 14.21 27.29
N ASN A 433 -31.14 14.59 28.10
CA ASN A 433 -30.99 15.26 29.38
C ASN A 433 -30.15 16.55 29.33
N MET A 434 -30.18 17.28 28.21
CA MET A 434 -29.54 18.59 28.12
C MET A 434 -30.30 19.64 28.96
N PHE A 435 -31.63 19.54 29.00
CA PHE A 435 -32.51 20.26 29.92
C PHE A 435 -33.83 19.50 30.11
N ASP A 436 -34.57 19.80 31.17
CA ASP A 436 -35.83 19.12 31.47
C ASP A 436 -37.01 19.64 30.62
N ALA A 437 -38.14 18.93 30.70
CA ALA A 437 -39.36 19.28 29.96
C ALA A 437 -39.93 20.66 30.36
N PHE A 438 -39.69 21.12 31.59
CA PHE A 438 -40.15 22.43 32.06
C PHE A 438 -39.37 23.56 31.37
N ALA A 439 -38.04 23.46 31.35
CA ALA A 439 -37.17 24.38 30.63
C ALA A 439 -37.49 24.39 29.12
N ALA A 440 -37.71 23.22 28.51
CA ALA A 440 -38.14 23.11 27.12
C ALA A 440 -39.45 23.84 26.85
N GLY A 441 -40.45 23.67 27.72
CA GLY A 441 -41.75 24.35 27.62
C GLY A 441 -41.63 25.87 27.78
N LEU A 442 -40.79 26.33 28.72
CA LEU A 442 -40.50 27.75 28.93
C LEU A 442 -39.85 28.39 27.70
N LEU A 443 -38.88 27.70 27.08
CA LEU A 443 -38.25 28.15 25.84
C LEU A 443 -39.26 28.23 24.69
N SER A 444 -40.12 27.22 24.53
CA SER A 444 -41.18 27.24 23.52
C SER A 444 -42.13 28.42 23.74
N TYR A 445 -42.58 28.63 24.99
CA TYR A 445 -43.48 29.72 25.34
C TYR A 445 -42.88 31.10 25.02
N TYR A 446 -41.60 31.33 25.36
CA TYR A 446 -40.95 32.62 25.10
C TYR A 446 -40.63 32.89 23.63
N VAL A 447 -40.54 31.86 22.80
CA VAL A 447 -40.35 32.04 21.35
C VAL A 447 -41.68 32.31 20.64
N ASP A 448 -42.78 31.74 21.15
CA ASP A 448 -44.12 31.92 20.60
C ASP A 448 -44.87 33.17 21.11
N ALA A 449 -44.47 33.70 22.28
CA ALA A 449 -45.03 34.90 22.91
C ALA A 449 -44.38 36.20 22.39
#